data_AF-A0A1V4W647-F1
#
_entry.id   AF-A0A1V4W647-F1
#
_cell.length_a   1.000
_cell.length_b   1.000
_cell.length_c   1.000
_cell.angle_alpha   90.00
_cell.angle_beta   90.00
_cell.angle_gamma   90.00
#
_symmetry.space_group_name_H-M   'P 1'
#
loop_
_entity.id
_entity.type
_entity.pdbx_description
1 polymer ?
#
loop_
_entity_poly.entity_id
_entity_poly.type
_entity_poly.pdbx_seq_one_letter_code
_entity_poly.pdbx_strand_id
1 'polypeptide(L)'
;MSKNFKQARLLSIAAFSFSFAYLLSFLFEGQVLYGIIDTFGVQSNPYILSAIISHFLGLFTCGYFVQSQRMARYTMIGAMAVCLLLTIPFFFAPSIFWLVGLVLAGYISGCAVAAWGYYLKIFTPKNDRLKSCADVLIFSNIIMIAINVVAGSGFPFVGLALSMLCLVIGAVLIWLLPIDSVQTTPQDDGNKLSCKLKKPMLVLFLFVAVITVNSGLMYQVINPAFEHLTGLVSWYWAVPYIVALAFMRNLPLKAKRPLFLYVGMGMIMTAFITFMLLGRNPIDYIIVDTLMLGACGIFDLFWWSIIGETLDYTERPAKVFGIGLSANVFGVLCGGAIGMLMTSSNIPKAEITVLALTVVCITLVILPLLNRQLIMLLKSHAYLIAYDRMNEKQQVTIISRTKMLDPLTEREQEVLQLILAGKSNKEIAAALFVTESTVKTHVRNIYSKYDISSRAELISTLLKNQAHI
;
A
#
# COMPACT_ATOMS: atom_id res chain seq x y z
N MET A 1 4.43 25.78 -9.21
CA MET A 1 4.96 24.48 -9.72
C MET A 1 5.40 24.71 -11.15
N SER A 2 6.70 24.59 -11.47
CA SER A 2 7.21 24.87 -12.81
C SER A 2 6.59 23.92 -13.84
N LYS A 3 6.45 24.37 -15.11
CA LYS A 3 5.91 23.57 -16.21
C LYS A 3 6.60 22.21 -16.33
N ASN A 4 7.92 22.19 -16.13
CA ASN A 4 8.76 20.99 -16.17
C ASN A 4 8.41 19.98 -15.06
N PHE A 5 8.05 20.44 -13.86
CA PHE A 5 7.73 19.56 -12.75
C PHE A 5 6.35 18.89 -12.94
N LYS A 6 5.36 19.60 -13.50
CA LYS A 6 4.06 18.99 -13.88
C LYS A 6 4.23 17.93 -14.97
N GLN A 7 5.10 18.19 -15.94
CA GLN A 7 5.42 17.24 -17.01
C GLN A 7 6.12 15.98 -16.48
N ALA A 8 7.11 16.14 -15.59
CA ALA A 8 7.80 15.00 -14.96
C ALA A 8 6.84 14.14 -14.12
N ARG A 9 5.91 14.77 -13.39
CA ARG A 9 4.84 14.06 -12.67
C ARG A 9 4.00 13.20 -13.61
N LEU A 10 3.52 13.78 -14.71
CA LEU A 10 2.68 13.07 -15.67
C LEU A 10 3.43 11.91 -16.33
N LEU A 11 4.69 12.12 -16.73
CA LEU A 11 5.55 11.06 -17.28
C LEU A 11 5.75 9.92 -16.28
N SER A 12 5.99 10.24 -15.01
CA SER A 12 6.16 9.24 -13.95
C SER A 12 4.89 8.42 -13.70
N ILE A 13 3.72 9.06 -13.70
CA ILE A 13 2.42 8.39 -13.59
C ILE A 13 2.20 7.47 -14.79
N ALA A 14 2.37 7.98 -16.01
CA ALA A 14 2.15 7.20 -17.23
C ALA A 14 3.10 6.00 -17.32
N ALA A 15 4.40 6.22 -17.09
CA ALA A 15 5.42 5.16 -17.07
C ALA A 15 5.05 4.00 -16.13
N PHE A 16 4.67 4.34 -14.89
CA PHE A 16 4.31 3.34 -13.91
C PHE A 16 2.97 2.67 -14.26
N SER A 17 1.99 3.42 -14.79
CA SER A 17 0.70 2.87 -15.20
C SER A 17 0.85 1.77 -16.26
N PHE A 18 1.71 1.97 -17.25
CA PHE A 18 1.99 0.94 -18.27
C PHE A 18 2.70 -0.28 -17.67
N SER A 19 3.70 -0.07 -16.82
CA SER A 19 4.37 -1.18 -16.13
C SER A 19 3.43 -1.98 -15.23
N PHE A 20 2.52 -1.30 -14.55
CA PHE A 20 1.57 -1.91 -13.63
C PHE A 20 0.45 -2.61 -14.40
N ALA A 21 0.06 -2.08 -15.57
CA ALA A 21 -0.86 -2.75 -16.49
C ALA A 21 -0.32 -4.11 -16.94
N TYR A 22 0.96 -4.20 -17.36
CA TYR A 22 1.61 -5.50 -17.67
C TYR A 22 1.49 -6.48 -16.51
N LEU A 23 1.76 -6.00 -15.29
CA LEU A 23 1.71 -6.83 -14.10
C LEU A 23 0.29 -7.37 -13.86
N LEU A 24 -0.72 -6.51 -13.93
CA LEU A 24 -2.12 -6.88 -13.68
C LEU A 24 -2.74 -7.71 -14.81
N SER A 25 -2.34 -7.51 -16.07
CA SER A 25 -2.92 -8.26 -17.19
C SER A 25 -2.27 -9.63 -17.40
N PHE A 26 -1.00 -9.80 -17.03
CA PHE A 26 -0.23 -11.03 -17.26
C PHE A 26 0.26 -11.69 -15.98
N LEU A 27 1.01 -10.99 -15.13
CA LEU A 27 1.82 -11.63 -14.08
C LEU A 27 1.06 -11.94 -12.79
N PHE A 28 0.06 -11.14 -12.43
CA PHE A 28 -0.65 -11.18 -11.15
C PHE A 28 -2.14 -11.42 -11.38
N GLU A 29 -2.59 -12.67 -11.26
CA GLU A 29 -4.00 -13.07 -11.53
C GLU A 29 -4.51 -12.60 -12.91
N GLY A 30 -3.59 -12.44 -13.87
CA GLY A 30 -3.85 -11.79 -15.15
C GLY A 30 -4.56 -12.69 -16.15
N GLN A 31 -5.62 -12.18 -16.77
CA GLN A 31 -6.43 -12.92 -17.76
C GLN A 31 -5.61 -13.36 -18.98
N VAL A 32 -4.54 -12.64 -19.32
CA VAL A 32 -3.63 -13.06 -20.41
C VAL A 32 -2.96 -14.38 -20.05
N LEU A 33 -2.43 -14.52 -18.84
CA LEU A 33 -1.76 -15.76 -18.43
C LEU A 33 -2.76 -16.91 -18.28
N TYR A 34 -3.95 -16.64 -17.73
CA TYR A 34 -5.03 -17.63 -17.70
C TYR A 34 -5.39 -18.15 -19.09
N GLY A 35 -5.65 -17.25 -20.05
CA GLY A 35 -6.01 -17.64 -21.41
C GLY A 35 -4.91 -18.43 -22.12
N ILE A 36 -3.64 -18.09 -21.89
CA ILE A 36 -2.50 -18.85 -22.43
C ILE A 36 -2.44 -20.24 -21.81
N ILE A 37 -2.52 -20.35 -20.48
CA ILE A 37 -2.47 -21.64 -19.77
C ILE A 37 -3.62 -22.55 -20.20
N ASP A 38 -4.83 -22.00 -20.33
CA ASP A 38 -6.04 -22.72 -20.74
C ASP A 38 -5.91 -23.26 -22.17
N THR A 39 -5.29 -22.50 -23.08
CA THR A 39 -5.00 -22.94 -24.46
C THR A 39 -4.19 -24.23 -24.51
N PHE A 40 -3.32 -24.48 -23.51
CA PHE A 40 -2.50 -25.68 -23.42
C PHE A 40 -3.02 -26.72 -22.41
N GLY A 41 -4.14 -26.47 -21.73
CA GLY A 41 -4.77 -27.41 -20.79
C GLY A 41 -3.92 -27.74 -19.55
N VAL A 42 -3.05 -26.82 -19.11
CA VAL A 42 -2.18 -27.03 -17.94
C VAL A 42 -2.82 -26.42 -16.68
N GLN A 43 -2.47 -26.93 -15.49
CA GLN A 43 -2.93 -26.35 -14.23
C GLN A 43 -2.33 -24.95 -14.00
N SER A 44 -3.19 -23.97 -13.71
CA SER A 44 -2.82 -22.55 -13.55
C SER A 44 -2.23 -22.21 -12.18
N ASN A 45 -2.74 -22.83 -11.11
CA ASN A 45 -2.35 -22.55 -9.72
C ASN A 45 -0.82 -22.49 -9.45
N PRO A 46 0.01 -23.47 -9.86
CA PRO A 46 1.43 -23.46 -9.52
C PRO A 46 2.19 -22.27 -10.16
N TYR A 47 1.82 -21.91 -11.39
CA TYR A 47 2.43 -20.78 -12.11
C TYR A 47 2.09 -19.45 -11.46
N ILE A 48 0.80 -19.23 -11.17
CA ILE A 48 0.30 -17.97 -10.62
C ILE A 48 0.83 -17.76 -9.20
N LEU A 49 0.72 -18.80 -8.35
CA LEU A 49 1.22 -18.73 -6.98
C LEU A 49 2.73 -18.43 -6.94
N SER A 50 3.51 -19.07 -7.82
CA SER A 50 4.96 -18.82 -7.91
C SER A 50 5.28 -17.38 -8.32
N ALA A 51 4.54 -16.82 -9.26
CA ALA A 51 4.68 -15.43 -9.69
C ALA A 51 4.35 -14.45 -8.55
N ILE A 52 3.25 -14.67 -7.83
CA ILE A 52 2.78 -13.81 -6.73
C ILE A 52 3.76 -13.85 -5.55
N ILE A 53 4.22 -15.04 -5.13
CA ILE A 53 5.21 -15.19 -4.06
C ILE A 53 6.52 -14.49 -4.44
N SER A 54 6.97 -14.68 -5.68
CA SER A 54 8.19 -14.02 -6.15
C SER A 54 8.05 -12.50 -6.20
N HIS A 55 6.88 -12.00 -6.61
CA HIS A 55 6.56 -10.57 -6.60
C HIS A 55 6.56 -9.97 -5.20
N PHE A 56 5.98 -10.67 -4.22
CA PHE A 56 6.08 -10.32 -2.81
C PHE A 56 7.54 -10.17 -2.35
N LEU A 57 8.39 -11.15 -2.66
CA LEU A 57 9.80 -11.13 -2.30
C LEU A 57 10.51 -9.93 -2.93
N GLY A 58 10.26 -9.66 -4.21
CA GLY A 58 10.81 -8.50 -4.91
C GLY A 58 10.43 -7.17 -4.25
N LEU A 59 9.15 -6.97 -3.94
CA LEU A 59 8.66 -5.78 -3.23
C LEU A 59 9.33 -5.61 -1.86
N PHE A 60 9.43 -6.70 -1.10
CA PHE A 60 9.92 -6.69 0.27
C PHE A 60 11.44 -6.43 0.36
N THR A 61 12.22 -6.97 -0.57
CA THR A 61 13.69 -6.88 -0.56
C THR A 61 14.24 -5.67 -1.33
N CYS A 62 13.50 -5.12 -2.30
CA CYS A 62 14.01 -4.10 -3.23
C CYS A 62 14.65 -2.89 -2.55
N GLY A 63 13.99 -2.37 -1.52
CA GLY A 63 14.45 -1.18 -0.83
C GLY A 63 15.74 -1.33 -0.01
N TYR A 64 16.28 -2.54 0.13
CA TYR A 64 17.58 -2.75 0.76
C TYR A 64 18.75 -2.42 -0.20
N PHE A 65 18.56 -2.63 -1.51
CA PHE A 65 19.57 -2.34 -2.52
C PHE A 65 19.29 -1.07 -3.33
N VAL A 66 18.03 -0.68 -3.56
CA VAL A 66 17.72 0.58 -4.28
C VAL A 66 17.77 1.78 -3.34
N GLN A 67 18.93 2.43 -3.27
CA GLN A 67 19.23 3.49 -2.30
C GLN A 67 19.33 4.90 -2.92
N SER A 68 19.10 5.05 -4.22
CA SER A 68 19.12 6.37 -4.88
C SER A 68 18.14 6.44 -6.05
N GLN A 69 17.82 7.67 -6.48
CA GLN A 69 17.00 7.93 -7.66
C GLN A 69 17.61 7.33 -8.94
N ARG A 70 18.94 7.39 -9.08
CA ARG A 70 19.64 6.83 -10.24
C ARG A 70 19.52 5.31 -10.27
N MET A 71 19.70 4.65 -9.12
CA MET A 71 19.47 3.21 -9.01
C MET A 71 18.02 2.85 -9.31
N ALA A 72 17.04 3.63 -8.80
CA ALA A 72 15.63 3.40 -9.09
C ALA A 72 15.34 3.45 -10.60
N ARG A 73 15.93 4.40 -11.34
CA ARG A 73 15.83 4.46 -12.81
C ARG A 73 16.33 3.17 -13.47
N TYR A 74 17.56 2.75 -13.15
CA TYR A 74 18.13 1.55 -13.73
C TYR A 74 17.36 0.28 -13.35
N THR A 75 16.89 0.20 -12.10
CA THR A 75 16.05 -0.91 -11.65
C THR A 75 14.75 -0.96 -12.43
N MET A 76 14.04 0.15 -12.62
CA MET A 76 12.77 0.12 -13.36
C MET A 76 12.96 -0.20 -14.85
N ILE A 77 13.90 0.46 -15.54
CA ILE A 77 14.15 0.22 -16.97
C ILE A 77 14.69 -1.19 -17.20
N GLY A 78 15.69 -1.60 -16.41
CA GLY A 78 16.26 -2.94 -16.48
C GLY A 78 15.22 -4.01 -16.17
N ALA A 79 14.34 -3.77 -15.19
CA ALA A 79 13.26 -4.68 -14.87
C ALA A 79 12.26 -4.85 -16.02
N MET A 80 11.85 -3.76 -16.67
CA MET A 80 10.96 -3.83 -17.82
C MET A 80 11.61 -4.57 -18.99
N ALA A 81 12.90 -4.32 -19.26
CA ALA A 81 13.65 -5.03 -20.30
C ALA A 81 13.78 -6.53 -20.01
N VAL A 82 14.10 -6.91 -18.76
CA VAL A 82 14.19 -8.33 -18.39
C VAL A 82 12.82 -9.00 -18.41
N CYS A 83 11.76 -8.34 -17.89
CA CYS A 83 10.40 -8.87 -17.98
C CYS A 83 10.00 -9.11 -19.44
N LEU A 84 10.30 -8.17 -20.34
CA LEU A 84 10.03 -8.31 -21.78
C LEU A 84 10.66 -9.58 -22.35
N LEU A 85 11.93 -9.86 -22.03
CA LEU A 85 12.62 -11.07 -22.48
C LEU A 85 12.03 -12.34 -21.86
N LEU A 86 11.69 -12.31 -20.57
CA LEU A 86 11.12 -13.45 -19.85
C LEU A 86 9.67 -13.76 -20.26
N THR A 87 8.97 -12.83 -20.92
CA THR A 87 7.64 -13.05 -21.48
C THR A 87 7.67 -13.80 -22.81
N ILE A 88 8.77 -13.74 -23.58
CA ILE A 88 8.89 -14.37 -24.92
C ILE A 88 8.56 -15.88 -24.93
N PRO A 89 9.01 -16.70 -23.96
CA PRO A 89 8.69 -18.14 -23.92
C PRO A 89 7.20 -18.48 -23.90
N PHE A 90 6.33 -17.54 -23.52
CA PHE A 90 4.88 -17.73 -23.43
C PHE A 90 4.17 -17.70 -24.80
N PHE A 91 4.87 -17.37 -25.89
CA PHE A 91 4.37 -17.58 -27.26
C PHE A 91 4.51 -19.04 -27.74
N PHE A 92 5.25 -19.86 -27.00
CA PHE A 92 5.54 -21.24 -27.37
C PHE A 92 4.94 -22.22 -26.36
N ALA A 93 4.97 -23.51 -26.69
CA ALA A 93 4.44 -24.55 -25.83
C ALA A 93 5.05 -24.53 -24.41
N PRO A 94 4.29 -24.96 -23.38
CA PRO A 94 4.75 -24.98 -22.00
C PRO A 94 6.10 -25.68 -21.84
N SER A 95 7.01 -25.01 -21.14
CA SER A 95 8.35 -25.51 -20.87
C SER A 95 8.82 -25.06 -19.49
N ILE A 96 9.97 -25.55 -19.03
CA ILE A 96 10.56 -25.09 -17.77
C ILE A 96 10.79 -23.57 -17.73
N PHE A 97 10.95 -22.95 -18.90
CA PHE A 97 11.11 -21.51 -19.05
C PHE A 97 9.87 -20.71 -18.62
N TRP A 98 8.68 -21.31 -18.61
CA TRP A 98 7.48 -20.63 -18.10
C TRP A 98 7.60 -20.38 -16.60
N LEU A 99 7.90 -21.43 -15.83
CA LEU A 99 8.00 -21.33 -14.37
C LEU A 99 9.18 -20.43 -13.98
N VAL A 100 10.35 -20.66 -14.58
CA VAL A 100 11.55 -19.85 -14.34
C VAL A 100 11.29 -18.39 -14.75
N GLY A 101 10.64 -18.17 -15.89
CA GLY A 101 10.26 -16.86 -16.40
C GLY A 101 9.34 -16.11 -15.44
N LEU A 102 8.29 -16.76 -14.94
CA LEU A 102 7.34 -16.16 -13.99
C LEU A 102 7.97 -15.85 -12.64
N VAL A 103 8.82 -16.74 -12.11
CA VAL A 103 9.54 -16.48 -10.86
C VAL A 103 10.46 -15.27 -11.03
N LEU A 104 11.29 -15.24 -12.06
CA LEU A 104 12.22 -14.13 -12.28
C LEU A 104 11.48 -12.82 -12.59
N ALA A 105 10.47 -12.85 -13.46
CA ALA A 105 9.66 -11.69 -13.79
C ALA A 105 8.86 -11.18 -12.57
N GLY A 106 8.34 -12.09 -11.73
CA GLY A 106 7.71 -11.78 -10.44
C GLY A 106 8.63 -10.95 -9.56
N TYR A 107 9.81 -11.47 -9.26
CA TYR A 107 10.79 -10.79 -8.41
C TYR A 107 11.18 -9.43 -8.96
N ILE A 108 11.54 -9.38 -10.24
CA ILE A 108 12.10 -8.20 -10.88
C ILE A 108 11.04 -7.10 -11.06
N SER A 109 9.80 -7.48 -11.39
CA SER A 109 8.67 -6.53 -11.43
C SER A 109 8.35 -5.97 -10.04
N GLY A 110 8.45 -6.78 -8.98
CA GLY A 110 8.32 -6.31 -7.60
C GLY A 110 9.35 -5.25 -7.26
N CYS A 111 10.58 -5.43 -7.75
CA CYS A 111 11.63 -4.43 -7.58
C CYS A 111 11.35 -3.13 -8.36
N ALA A 112 10.84 -3.23 -9.60
CA ALA A 112 10.44 -2.05 -10.38
C ALA A 112 9.33 -1.26 -9.67
N VAL A 113 8.34 -1.97 -9.13
CA VAL A 113 7.21 -1.38 -8.43
C VAL A 113 7.67 -0.67 -7.16
N ALA A 114 8.50 -1.30 -6.35
CA ALA A 114 9.07 -0.69 -5.15
C ALA A 114 9.93 0.55 -5.48
N ALA A 115 10.74 0.50 -6.54
CA ALA A 115 11.61 1.59 -6.96
C ALA A 115 10.85 2.89 -7.30
N TRP A 116 9.60 2.79 -7.76
CA TRP A 116 8.76 3.94 -8.06
C TRP A 116 8.48 4.84 -6.84
N GLY A 117 8.66 4.33 -5.61
CA GLY A 117 8.59 5.14 -4.39
C GLY A 117 9.49 6.39 -4.44
N TYR A 118 10.64 6.33 -5.12
CA TYR A 118 11.49 7.53 -5.33
C TYR A 118 10.79 8.56 -6.20
N TYR A 119 10.16 8.13 -7.29
CA TYR A 119 9.51 9.02 -8.23
C TYR A 119 8.23 9.64 -7.65
N LEU A 120 7.49 8.86 -6.86
CA LEU A 120 6.36 9.37 -6.10
C LEU A 120 6.79 10.44 -5.08
N LYS A 121 7.94 10.27 -4.41
CA LYS A 121 8.48 11.28 -3.48
C LYS A 121 8.95 12.54 -4.20
N ILE A 122 9.70 12.38 -5.30
CA ILE A 122 10.44 13.46 -5.97
C ILE A 122 9.57 14.26 -6.93
N PHE A 123 8.77 13.59 -7.78
CA PHE A 123 7.99 14.26 -8.83
C PHE A 123 6.56 14.58 -8.42
N THR A 124 6.12 14.18 -7.22
CA THR A 124 4.78 14.51 -6.73
C THR A 124 4.83 15.27 -5.40
N PRO A 125 4.26 16.48 -5.34
CA PRO A 125 4.15 17.23 -4.09
C PRO A 125 3.28 16.48 -3.07
N LYS A 126 3.54 16.66 -1.77
CA LYS A 126 2.85 15.94 -0.68
C LYS A 126 1.32 15.93 -0.82
N ASN A 127 0.73 17.09 -1.08
CA ASN A 127 -0.74 17.25 -1.17
C ASN A 127 -1.36 16.61 -2.42
N ASP A 128 -0.53 16.26 -3.39
CA ASP A 128 -0.92 15.71 -4.68
C ASP A 128 -0.64 14.20 -4.80
N ARG A 129 0.06 13.59 -3.83
CA ARG A 129 0.42 12.16 -3.86
C ARG A 129 -0.79 11.25 -3.94
N LEU A 130 -1.84 11.54 -3.16
CA LEU A 130 -3.12 10.81 -3.25
C LEU A 130 -3.65 10.79 -4.69
N LYS A 131 -3.62 11.94 -5.38
CA LYS A 131 -4.09 12.05 -6.77
C LYS A 131 -3.20 11.29 -7.73
N SER A 132 -1.87 11.37 -7.59
CA SER A 132 -0.95 10.58 -8.42
C SER A 132 -1.14 9.07 -8.23
N CYS A 133 -1.35 8.61 -7.00
CA CYS A 133 -1.66 7.21 -6.70
C CYS A 133 -2.98 6.79 -7.36
N ALA A 134 -4.01 7.63 -7.27
CA ALA A 134 -5.29 7.37 -7.91
C ALA A 134 -5.16 7.33 -9.44
N ASP A 135 -4.48 8.32 -10.03
CA ASP A 135 -4.23 8.39 -11.47
C ASP A 135 -3.53 7.11 -11.96
N VAL A 136 -2.48 6.67 -11.25
CA VAL A 136 -1.76 5.42 -11.54
C VAL A 136 -2.69 4.21 -11.52
N LEU A 137 -3.47 4.04 -10.45
CA LEU A 137 -4.35 2.88 -10.30
C LEU A 137 -5.49 2.91 -11.33
N ILE A 138 -6.04 4.08 -11.63
CA ILE A 138 -7.08 4.25 -12.67
C ILE A 138 -6.52 3.90 -14.05
N PHE A 139 -5.42 4.53 -14.47
CA PHE A 139 -4.88 4.33 -15.82
C PHE A 139 -4.37 2.91 -16.03
N SER A 140 -3.69 2.33 -15.05
CA SER A 140 -3.24 0.92 -15.14
C SER A 140 -4.41 -0.05 -15.28
N ASN A 141 -5.50 0.14 -14.52
CA ASN A 141 -6.69 -0.72 -14.62
C ASN A 141 -7.45 -0.51 -15.93
N ILE A 142 -7.53 0.72 -16.46
CA ILE A 142 -8.14 0.97 -17.79
C ILE A 142 -7.36 0.25 -18.89
N ILE A 143 -6.02 0.35 -18.88
CA ILE A 143 -5.16 -0.35 -19.85
C ILE A 143 -5.30 -1.87 -19.67
N MET A 144 -5.31 -2.36 -18.43
CA MET A 144 -5.51 -3.77 -18.11
C MET A 144 -6.84 -4.29 -18.66
N ILE A 145 -7.97 -3.57 -18.47
CA ILE A 145 -9.28 -3.98 -19.03
C ILE A 145 -9.18 -4.11 -20.54
N ALA A 146 -8.58 -3.14 -21.23
CA ALA A 146 -8.44 -3.18 -22.69
C ALA A 146 -7.65 -4.42 -23.14
N ILE A 147 -6.56 -4.76 -22.46
CA ILE A 147 -5.76 -5.96 -22.74
C ILE A 147 -6.54 -7.24 -22.45
N ASN A 148 -7.21 -7.30 -21.29
CA ASN A 148 -7.94 -8.48 -20.83
C ASN A 148 -9.15 -8.78 -21.72
N VAL A 149 -9.86 -7.77 -22.22
CA VAL A 149 -10.96 -7.96 -23.18
C VAL A 149 -10.47 -8.60 -24.47
N VAL A 150 -9.31 -8.17 -25.00
CA VAL A 150 -8.71 -8.80 -26.19
C VAL A 150 -8.31 -10.25 -25.89
N ALA A 151 -7.66 -10.50 -24.74
CA ALA A 151 -7.24 -11.83 -24.34
C ALA A 151 -8.43 -12.79 -24.16
N GLY A 152 -9.48 -12.33 -23.46
CA GLY A 152 -10.70 -13.09 -23.19
C GLY A 152 -11.61 -13.30 -24.41
N SER A 153 -11.42 -12.53 -25.49
CA SER A 153 -12.15 -12.70 -26.75
C SER A 153 -11.54 -13.80 -27.65
N GLY A 154 -10.71 -14.69 -27.10
CA GLY A 154 -10.06 -15.79 -27.83
C GLY A 154 -8.69 -15.45 -28.44
N PHE A 155 -8.10 -14.30 -28.12
CA PHE A 155 -6.79 -13.88 -28.63
C PHE A 155 -5.75 -13.67 -27.51
N PRO A 156 -5.43 -14.70 -26.70
CA PRO A 156 -4.54 -14.57 -25.56
C PRO A 156 -3.12 -14.11 -25.94
N PHE A 157 -2.58 -14.56 -27.07
CA PHE A 157 -1.26 -14.14 -27.58
C PHE A 157 -1.23 -12.67 -28.04
N VAL A 158 -2.35 -12.14 -28.53
CA VAL A 158 -2.45 -10.70 -28.86
C VAL A 158 -2.47 -9.89 -27.57
N GLY A 159 -3.21 -10.35 -26.55
CA GLY A 159 -3.17 -9.78 -25.21
C GLY A 159 -1.75 -9.77 -24.62
N LEU A 160 -0.99 -10.85 -24.81
CA LEU A 160 0.42 -10.94 -24.41
C LEU A 160 1.30 -9.90 -25.11
N ALA A 161 1.15 -9.76 -26.44
CA ALA A 161 1.90 -8.77 -27.21
C ALA A 161 1.58 -7.32 -26.78
N LEU A 162 0.30 -7.01 -26.48
CA LEU A 162 -0.11 -5.71 -25.95
C LEU A 162 0.45 -5.45 -24.55
N SER A 163 0.48 -6.47 -23.69
CA SER A 163 1.10 -6.42 -22.36
C SER A 163 2.60 -6.14 -22.46
N MET A 164 3.31 -6.79 -23.39
CA MET A 164 4.72 -6.54 -23.68
C MET A 164 4.96 -5.12 -24.22
N LEU A 165 4.09 -4.61 -25.08
CA LEU A 165 4.15 -3.23 -25.57
C LEU A 165 4.09 -2.21 -24.42
N CYS A 166 3.30 -2.49 -23.37
CA CYS A 166 3.25 -1.65 -22.18
C CYS A 166 4.62 -1.54 -21.50
N LEU A 167 5.41 -2.61 -21.43
CA LEU A 167 6.77 -2.56 -20.87
C LEU A 167 7.69 -1.66 -21.70
N VAL A 168 7.59 -1.71 -23.03
CA VAL A 168 8.39 -0.87 -23.94
C VAL A 168 8.02 0.60 -23.75
N ILE A 169 6.73 0.93 -23.77
CA ILE A 169 6.24 2.30 -23.56
C ILE A 169 6.64 2.81 -22.17
N GLY A 170 6.46 2.00 -21.13
CA GLY A 170 6.86 2.32 -19.76
C GLY A 170 8.36 2.64 -19.66
N ALA A 171 9.22 1.82 -20.26
CA ALA A 171 10.67 1.99 -20.22
C ALA A 171 11.11 3.29 -20.92
N VAL A 172 10.52 3.60 -22.08
CA VAL A 172 10.77 4.85 -22.81
C VAL A 172 10.34 6.06 -21.98
N LEU A 173 9.17 6.02 -21.36
CA LEU A 173 8.70 7.12 -20.51
C LEU A 173 9.60 7.37 -19.29
N ILE A 174 10.15 6.32 -18.68
CA ILE A 174 11.13 6.46 -17.60
C ILE A 174 12.45 7.02 -18.12
N TRP A 175 12.87 6.61 -19.31
CA TRP A 175 14.08 7.14 -19.92
C TRP A 175 14.00 8.65 -20.14
N LEU A 176 12.81 9.16 -20.47
CA LEU A 176 12.53 10.59 -20.68
C LEU A 176 12.45 11.41 -19.38
N LEU A 177 12.45 10.78 -18.19
CA LEU A 177 12.41 11.51 -16.93
C LEU A 177 13.75 12.23 -16.63
N PRO A 178 13.70 13.48 -16.15
CA PRO A 178 14.90 14.24 -15.80
C PRO A 178 15.59 13.66 -14.54
N ILE A 179 16.91 13.46 -14.59
CA ILE A 179 17.70 12.89 -13.49
C ILE A 179 18.32 13.97 -12.59
N ASP A 180 18.63 15.16 -13.12
CA ASP A 180 19.69 16.01 -12.53
C ASP A 180 19.22 17.17 -11.63
N SER A 181 17.96 17.23 -11.18
CA SER A 181 17.42 18.45 -10.55
C SER A 181 17.24 18.45 -9.02
N VAL A 182 17.49 17.36 -8.30
CA VAL A 182 17.29 17.35 -6.84
C VAL A 182 18.39 16.56 -6.12
N GLN A 183 19.55 17.19 -5.93
CA GLN A 183 20.50 16.76 -4.92
C GLN A 183 19.95 17.13 -3.54
N THR A 184 19.33 16.17 -2.83
CA THR A 184 19.27 16.23 -1.37
C THR A 184 20.62 15.77 -0.83
N THR A 185 21.38 16.70 -0.27
CA THR A 185 22.62 16.43 0.47
C THR A 185 22.37 15.33 1.50
N PRO A 186 23.17 14.25 1.53
CA PRO A 186 23.04 13.24 2.57
C PRO A 186 23.62 13.83 3.86
N GLN A 187 22.76 14.25 4.79
CA GLN A 187 23.14 14.38 6.19
C GLN A 187 23.16 12.98 6.83
N ASP A 188 24.22 12.72 7.58
CA ASP A 188 24.67 11.44 8.15
C ASP A 188 23.74 10.84 9.26
N ASP A 189 22.43 11.07 9.18
CA ASP A 189 21.41 10.65 10.16
C ASP A 189 20.56 9.45 9.70
N GLY A 190 20.83 8.90 8.51
CA GLY A 190 19.97 7.91 7.85
C GLY A 190 19.71 6.63 8.64
N ASN A 191 20.65 6.20 9.49
CA ASN A 191 20.50 4.99 10.31
C ASN A 191 19.62 5.20 11.55
N LYS A 192 19.67 6.39 12.18
CA LYS A 192 18.80 6.74 13.32
C LYS A 192 17.35 6.89 12.90
N LEU A 193 17.09 7.47 11.72
CA LEU A 193 15.75 7.74 11.21
C LEU A 193 15.01 6.45 10.78
N SER A 194 15.71 5.53 10.10
CA SER A 194 15.18 4.22 9.70
C SER A 194 14.76 3.36 10.89
N CYS A 195 15.49 3.42 12.01
CA CYS A 195 15.15 2.67 13.22
C CYS A 195 13.84 3.17 13.87
N LYS A 196 13.58 4.49 13.80
CA LYS A 196 12.36 5.11 14.36
C LYS A 196 11.10 4.74 13.55
N LEU A 197 11.19 4.49 12.25
CA LEU A 197 10.03 4.11 11.41
C LEU A 197 9.61 2.63 11.48
N LYS A 198 10.36 1.76 12.16
CA LYS A 198 10.07 0.32 12.20
C LYS A 198 8.68 0.00 12.77
N LYS A 199 8.31 0.60 13.90
CA LYS A 199 7.01 0.34 14.55
C LYS A 199 5.83 0.86 13.71
N PRO A 200 5.80 2.11 13.22
CA PRO A 200 4.76 2.58 12.31
C PRO A 200 4.61 1.70 11.07
N MET A 201 5.75 1.31 10.47
CA MET A 201 5.73 0.47 9.27
C MET A 201 5.22 -0.94 9.53
N LEU A 202 5.52 -1.53 10.69
CA LEU A 202 4.96 -2.82 11.08
C LEU A 202 3.45 -2.76 11.27
N VAL A 203 2.94 -1.72 11.92
CA VAL A 203 1.49 -1.53 12.09
C VAL A 203 0.82 -1.25 10.75
N LEU A 204 1.45 -0.48 9.85
CA LEU A 204 0.94 -0.27 8.49
C LEU A 204 0.92 -1.59 7.71
N PHE A 205 1.98 -2.39 7.80
CA PHE A 205 2.05 -3.71 7.15
C PHE A 205 0.92 -4.60 7.66
N LEU A 206 0.71 -4.68 8.98
CA LEU A 206 -0.37 -5.48 9.56
C LEU A 206 -1.75 -4.95 9.14
N PHE A 207 -1.95 -3.63 9.14
CA PHE A 207 -3.19 -2.99 8.71
C PHE A 207 -3.53 -3.34 7.26
N VAL A 208 -2.57 -3.20 6.35
CA VAL A 208 -2.75 -3.52 4.92
C VAL A 208 -2.93 -5.03 4.72
N ALA A 209 -2.13 -5.88 5.38
CA ALA A 209 -2.29 -7.32 5.27
C ALA A 209 -3.68 -7.79 5.74
N VAL A 210 -4.16 -7.29 6.88
CA VAL A 210 -5.47 -7.67 7.43
C VAL A 210 -6.61 -7.24 6.50
N ILE A 211 -6.54 -6.04 5.91
CA ILE A 211 -7.62 -5.57 5.04
C ILE A 211 -7.66 -6.31 3.69
N THR A 212 -6.50 -6.73 3.18
CA THR A 212 -6.39 -7.39 1.86
C THR A 212 -6.55 -8.90 1.90
N VAL A 213 -6.63 -9.51 3.11
CA VAL A 213 -7.10 -10.90 3.28
C VAL A 213 -8.48 -11.09 2.65
N ASN A 214 -9.35 -10.10 2.74
CA ASN A 214 -10.68 -10.13 2.13
C ASN A 214 -10.59 -10.27 0.59
N SER A 215 -9.61 -9.60 -0.04
CA SER A 215 -9.36 -9.72 -1.48
C SER A 215 -8.85 -11.11 -1.85
N GLY A 216 -8.02 -11.74 -1.02
CA GLY A 216 -7.59 -13.14 -1.24
C GLY A 216 -8.75 -14.14 -1.16
N LEU A 217 -9.65 -13.95 -0.18
CA LEU A 217 -10.87 -14.75 -0.06
C LEU A 217 -11.82 -14.58 -1.25
N MET A 218 -11.91 -13.36 -1.79
CA MET A 218 -12.72 -13.07 -2.98
C MET A 218 -12.34 -13.98 -4.16
N TYR A 219 -11.04 -14.15 -4.44
CA TYR A 219 -10.56 -15.02 -5.54
C TYR A 219 -10.95 -16.49 -5.36
N GLN A 220 -11.06 -16.98 -4.12
CA GLN A 220 -11.31 -18.39 -3.83
C GLN A 220 -12.79 -18.71 -3.58
N VAL A 221 -13.58 -17.73 -3.13
CA VAL A 221 -14.97 -17.96 -2.68
C VAL A 221 -15.98 -17.25 -3.59
N ILE A 222 -15.71 -16.01 -3.99
CA ILE A 222 -16.68 -15.18 -4.72
C ILE A 222 -16.51 -15.36 -6.22
N ASN A 223 -15.30 -15.16 -6.75
CA ASN A 223 -15.06 -15.18 -8.20
C ASN A 223 -15.50 -16.50 -8.87
N PRO A 224 -15.18 -17.70 -8.31
CA PRO A 224 -15.61 -18.96 -8.91
C PRO A 224 -17.13 -19.14 -8.96
N ALA A 225 -17.87 -18.47 -8.06
CA ALA A 225 -19.33 -18.54 -8.06
C ALA A 225 -19.97 -17.81 -9.25
N PHE A 226 -19.24 -16.91 -9.91
CA PHE A 226 -19.72 -16.10 -11.03
C PHE A 226 -18.98 -16.38 -12.35
N GLU A 227 -18.08 -17.37 -12.38
CA GLU A 227 -17.24 -17.69 -13.55
C GLU A 227 -18.05 -17.99 -14.83
N HIS A 228 -19.28 -18.50 -14.68
CA HIS A 228 -20.21 -18.75 -15.78
C HIS A 228 -20.64 -17.47 -16.54
N LEU A 229 -20.42 -16.27 -15.99
CA LEU A 229 -20.77 -14.98 -16.58
C LEU A 229 -19.62 -14.35 -17.37
N THR A 230 -18.99 -15.12 -18.27
CA THR A 230 -17.74 -14.78 -18.98
C THR A 230 -17.74 -13.38 -19.60
N GLY A 231 -18.84 -12.96 -20.23
CA GLY A 231 -18.98 -11.64 -20.85
C GLY A 231 -18.90 -10.49 -19.84
N LEU A 232 -19.53 -10.62 -18.67
CA LEU A 232 -19.61 -9.55 -17.66
C LEU A 232 -18.35 -9.52 -16.78
N VAL A 233 -17.88 -10.70 -16.37
CA VAL A 233 -16.70 -10.88 -15.50
C VAL A 233 -15.41 -10.43 -16.18
N SER A 234 -15.33 -10.40 -17.52
CA SER A 234 -14.12 -10.00 -18.24
C SER A 234 -13.75 -8.52 -18.09
N TRP A 235 -14.74 -7.62 -17.95
CA TRP A 235 -14.51 -6.17 -17.95
C TRP A 235 -15.15 -5.44 -16.77
N TYR A 236 -16.33 -5.87 -16.30
CA TYR A 236 -17.09 -5.10 -15.31
C TYR A 236 -16.40 -5.09 -13.95
N TRP A 237 -15.74 -6.19 -13.57
CA TRP A 237 -15.09 -6.34 -12.27
C TRP A 237 -14.18 -5.16 -11.88
N ALA A 238 -13.45 -4.57 -12.82
CA ALA A 238 -12.54 -3.45 -12.54
C ALA A 238 -13.25 -2.08 -12.56
N VAL A 239 -14.47 -1.98 -13.08
CA VAL A 239 -15.20 -0.70 -13.22
C VAL A 239 -15.56 -0.08 -11.86
N PRO A 240 -16.19 -0.80 -10.90
CA PRO A 240 -16.47 -0.25 -9.59
C PRO A 240 -15.24 0.22 -8.84
N TYR A 241 -14.12 -0.52 -8.99
CA TYR A 241 -12.83 -0.14 -8.44
C TYR A 241 -12.34 1.20 -9.00
N ILE A 242 -12.35 1.36 -10.34
CA ILE A 242 -11.96 2.62 -11.00
C ILE A 242 -12.87 3.78 -10.57
N VAL A 243 -14.18 3.56 -10.49
CA VAL A 243 -15.15 4.57 -10.05
C VAL A 243 -14.87 5.02 -8.62
N ALA A 244 -14.61 4.08 -7.71
CA ALA A 244 -14.25 4.39 -6.33
C ALA A 244 -12.94 5.18 -6.22
N LEU A 245 -11.92 4.83 -7.01
CA LEU A 245 -10.68 5.58 -7.09
C LEU A 245 -10.89 7.00 -7.62
N ALA A 246 -11.69 7.16 -8.69
CA ALA A 246 -11.99 8.46 -9.28
C ALA A 246 -12.77 9.36 -8.30
N PHE A 247 -13.68 8.78 -7.53
CA PHE A 247 -14.37 9.48 -6.44
C PHE A 247 -13.38 9.92 -5.36
N MET A 248 -12.57 8.99 -4.83
CA MET A 248 -11.61 9.26 -3.77
C MET A 248 -10.54 10.29 -4.18
N ARG A 249 -10.12 10.27 -5.45
CA ARG A 249 -9.17 11.23 -6.04
C ARG A 249 -9.61 12.68 -5.89
N ASN A 250 -10.91 12.94 -5.98
CA ASN A 250 -11.49 14.28 -6.00
C ASN A 250 -12.01 14.74 -4.63
N LEU A 251 -11.68 14.01 -3.56
CA LEU A 251 -12.12 14.34 -2.22
C LEU A 251 -11.58 15.71 -1.76
N PRO A 252 -12.45 16.57 -1.17
CA PRO A 252 -12.01 17.85 -0.65
C PRO A 252 -11.05 17.66 0.53
N LEU A 253 -10.04 18.52 0.65
CA LEU A 253 -9.01 18.46 1.71
C LEU A 253 -9.57 18.49 3.14
N LYS A 254 -10.80 19.00 3.32
CA LYS A 254 -11.51 19.07 4.60
C LYS A 254 -12.24 17.76 4.97
N ALA A 255 -12.33 16.79 4.06
CA ALA A 255 -13.02 15.54 4.32
C ALA A 255 -12.25 14.70 5.35
N LYS A 256 -12.97 14.19 6.36
CA LYS A 256 -12.38 13.31 7.38
C LYS A 256 -12.01 11.98 6.73
N ARG A 257 -10.74 11.81 6.35
CA ARG A 257 -10.21 10.58 5.73
C ARG A 257 -10.62 9.26 6.44
N PRO A 258 -10.71 9.20 7.79
CA PRO A 258 -11.19 7.98 8.45
C PRO A 258 -12.63 7.60 8.12
N LEU A 259 -13.49 8.55 7.72
CA LEU A 259 -14.88 8.27 7.37
C LEU A 259 -14.98 7.31 6.17
N PHE A 260 -14.15 7.50 5.15
CA PHE A 260 -14.16 6.66 3.95
C PHE A 260 -13.70 5.24 4.24
N LEU A 261 -12.78 5.07 5.19
CA LEU A 261 -12.42 3.74 5.68
C LEU A 261 -13.68 3.01 6.20
N TYR A 262 -14.50 3.67 7.02
CA TYR A 262 -15.74 3.05 7.53
C TYR A 262 -16.78 2.80 6.43
N VAL A 263 -16.86 3.67 5.42
CA VAL A 263 -17.72 3.43 4.24
C VAL A 263 -17.27 2.16 3.51
N GLY A 264 -15.97 2.01 3.23
CA GLY A 264 -15.43 0.79 2.62
C GLY A 264 -15.68 -0.46 3.47
N MET A 265 -15.57 -0.36 4.80
CA MET A 265 -15.88 -1.47 5.71
C MET A 265 -17.35 -1.90 5.63
N GLY A 266 -18.27 -0.93 5.60
CA GLY A 266 -19.69 -1.20 5.40
C GLY A 266 -19.95 -1.85 4.04
N MET A 267 -19.32 -1.35 2.97
CA MET A 267 -19.45 -1.92 1.62
C MET A 267 -18.97 -3.38 1.54
N ILE A 268 -17.79 -3.72 2.09
CA ILE A 268 -17.32 -5.12 2.15
C ILE A 268 -18.30 -6.00 2.93
N MET A 269 -18.77 -5.55 4.10
CA MET A 269 -19.71 -6.32 4.90
C MET A 269 -21.01 -6.60 4.13
N THR A 270 -21.58 -5.56 3.50
CA THR A 270 -22.77 -5.70 2.67
C THR A 270 -22.51 -6.60 1.46
N ALA A 271 -21.32 -6.56 0.85
CA ALA A 271 -20.96 -7.44 -0.27
C ALA A 271 -21.01 -8.92 0.13
N PHE A 272 -20.44 -9.30 1.27
CA PHE A 272 -20.47 -10.69 1.73
C PHE A 272 -21.88 -11.14 2.18
N ILE A 273 -22.66 -10.25 2.81
CA ILE A 273 -24.04 -10.55 3.19
C ILE A 273 -24.92 -10.74 1.95
N THR A 274 -24.85 -9.82 0.98
CA THR A 274 -25.60 -9.93 -0.29
C THR A 274 -25.14 -11.14 -1.09
N PHE A 275 -23.83 -11.44 -1.09
CA PHE A 275 -23.33 -12.70 -1.63
C PHE A 275 -23.99 -13.90 -0.95
N MET A 276 -24.17 -13.93 0.37
CA MET A 276 -24.84 -15.08 1.01
C MET A 276 -26.33 -15.21 0.63
N LEU A 277 -27.02 -14.10 0.35
CA LEU A 277 -28.48 -14.07 0.16
C LEU A 277 -28.94 -14.18 -1.30
N LEU A 278 -28.08 -13.86 -2.28
CA LEU A 278 -28.48 -13.73 -3.69
C LEU A 278 -28.19 -14.99 -4.54
N GLY A 279 -28.95 -15.14 -5.64
CA GLY A 279 -29.08 -16.35 -6.46
C GLY A 279 -28.03 -16.56 -7.56
N ARG A 280 -26.92 -15.79 -7.55
CA ARG A 280 -25.79 -15.87 -8.51
C ARG A 280 -26.11 -15.45 -9.95
N ASN A 281 -27.18 -14.67 -10.16
CA ASN A 281 -27.54 -14.15 -11.47
C ASN A 281 -26.67 -12.93 -11.88
N PRO A 282 -26.75 -12.44 -13.14
CA PRO A 282 -25.98 -11.28 -13.58
C PRO A 282 -26.20 -10.01 -12.75
N ILE A 283 -27.43 -9.78 -12.28
CA ILE A 283 -27.75 -8.64 -11.40
C ILE A 283 -27.07 -8.81 -10.04
N ASP A 284 -27.05 -10.03 -9.52
CA ASP A 284 -26.42 -10.35 -8.24
C ASP A 284 -24.91 -10.12 -8.30
N TYR A 285 -24.29 -10.50 -9.43
CA TYR A 285 -22.88 -10.21 -9.70
C TYR A 285 -22.63 -8.70 -9.68
N ILE A 286 -23.42 -7.90 -10.40
CA ILE A 286 -23.28 -6.44 -10.41
C ILE A 286 -23.34 -5.88 -8.99
N ILE A 287 -24.29 -6.32 -8.15
CA ILE A 287 -24.44 -5.83 -6.78
C ILE A 287 -23.21 -6.20 -5.94
N VAL A 288 -22.86 -7.48 -5.89
CA VAL A 288 -21.78 -8.00 -5.04
C VAL A 288 -20.43 -7.42 -5.47
N ASP A 289 -20.14 -7.47 -6.76
CA ASP A 289 -18.90 -6.98 -7.34
C ASP A 289 -18.75 -5.47 -7.15
N THR A 290 -19.82 -4.69 -7.36
CA THR A 290 -19.77 -3.23 -7.16
C THR A 290 -19.45 -2.85 -5.73
N LEU A 291 -20.08 -3.52 -4.77
CA LEU A 291 -19.80 -3.28 -3.35
C LEU A 291 -18.38 -3.73 -2.98
N MET A 292 -17.96 -4.90 -3.44
CA MET A 292 -16.66 -5.47 -3.11
C MET A 292 -15.51 -4.66 -3.70
N LEU A 293 -15.49 -4.50 -5.03
CA LEU A 293 -14.39 -3.86 -5.75
C LEU A 293 -14.39 -2.35 -5.51
N GLY A 294 -15.56 -1.74 -5.31
CA GLY A 294 -15.65 -0.36 -4.82
C GLY A 294 -15.00 -0.17 -3.45
N ALA A 295 -15.20 -1.10 -2.51
CA ALA A 295 -14.55 -1.05 -1.21
C ALA A 295 -13.04 -1.27 -1.30
N CYS A 296 -12.59 -2.24 -2.10
CA CYS A 296 -11.17 -2.45 -2.39
C CYS A 296 -10.51 -1.18 -2.93
N GLY A 297 -11.16 -0.46 -3.84
CA GLY A 297 -10.65 0.82 -4.38
C GLY A 297 -10.51 1.91 -3.31
N ILE A 298 -11.48 2.02 -2.40
CA ILE A 298 -11.41 2.95 -1.26
C ILE A 298 -10.23 2.59 -0.35
N PHE A 299 -10.09 1.31 -0.02
CA PHE A 299 -9.04 0.81 0.85
C PHE A 299 -7.65 1.01 0.25
N ASP A 300 -7.46 0.62 -1.00
CA ASP A 300 -6.21 0.80 -1.74
C ASP A 300 -5.75 2.23 -1.72
N LEU A 301 -6.62 3.17 -2.09
CA LEU A 301 -6.21 4.56 -2.09
C LEU A 301 -5.99 5.11 -0.68
N PHE A 302 -6.75 4.63 0.31
CA PHE A 302 -6.57 5.01 1.72
C PHE A 302 -5.16 4.63 2.21
N TRP A 303 -4.72 3.39 2.04
CA TRP A 303 -3.40 2.98 2.55
C TRP A 303 -2.24 3.43 1.63
N TRP A 304 -2.43 3.56 0.32
CA TRP A 304 -1.46 4.23 -0.57
C TRP A 304 -1.24 5.69 -0.17
N SER A 305 -2.28 6.38 0.32
CA SER A 305 -2.13 7.73 0.87
C SER A 305 -1.23 7.75 2.10
N ILE A 306 -1.35 6.75 2.98
CA ILE A 306 -0.54 6.66 4.20
C ILE A 306 0.93 6.40 3.83
N ILE A 307 1.18 5.49 2.87
CA ILE A 307 2.53 5.27 2.34
C ILE A 307 3.07 6.57 1.72
N GLY A 308 2.26 7.25 0.90
CA GLY A 308 2.65 8.51 0.27
C GLY A 308 3.07 9.58 1.28
N GLU A 309 2.42 9.65 2.44
CA GLU A 309 2.80 10.54 3.54
C GLU A 309 4.06 10.09 4.27
N THR A 310 4.28 8.79 4.43
CA THR A 310 5.47 8.25 5.12
C THR A 310 6.76 8.48 4.32
N LEU A 311 6.67 8.67 2.99
CA LEU A 311 7.82 8.96 2.13
C LEU A 311 8.58 10.23 2.52
N ASP A 312 7.95 11.21 3.16
CA ASP A 312 8.62 12.44 3.62
C ASP A 312 9.56 12.21 4.79
N TYR A 313 9.37 11.12 5.53
CA TYR A 313 10.09 10.82 6.76
C TYR A 313 11.22 9.79 6.55
N THR A 314 11.48 9.38 5.29
CA THR A 314 12.49 8.38 4.97
C THR A 314 13.42 8.86 3.85
N GLU A 315 14.70 8.54 3.98
CA GLU A 315 15.68 8.69 2.89
C GLU A 315 15.71 7.49 1.95
N ARG A 316 14.98 6.41 2.28
CA ARG A 316 14.84 5.21 1.43
C ARG A 316 13.38 4.99 1.02
N PRO A 317 12.85 5.80 0.06
CA PRO A 317 11.47 5.68 -0.43
C PRO A 317 11.12 4.30 -0.95
N ALA A 318 12.01 3.66 -1.72
CA ALA A 318 11.76 2.33 -2.27
C ALA A 318 11.52 1.26 -1.19
N LYS A 319 12.17 1.40 -0.02
CA LYS A 319 11.96 0.49 1.11
C LYS A 319 10.59 0.65 1.75
N VAL A 320 10.19 1.90 2.01
CA VAL A 320 8.88 2.17 2.62
C VAL A 320 7.75 1.82 1.67
N PHE A 321 7.90 2.18 0.39
CA PHE A 321 6.92 1.87 -0.64
C PHE A 321 6.81 0.36 -0.89
N GLY A 322 7.95 -0.34 -1.06
CA GLY A 322 8.00 -1.79 -1.26
C GLY A 322 7.48 -2.59 -0.06
N ILE A 323 7.88 -2.26 1.18
CA ILE A 323 7.33 -2.92 2.38
C ILE A 323 5.82 -2.66 2.49
N GLY A 324 5.36 -1.44 2.23
CA GLY A 324 3.94 -1.10 2.27
C GLY A 324 3.11 -1.88 1.23
N LEU A 325 3.59 -1.97 -0.01
CA LEU A 325 2.92 -2.73 -1.08
C LEU A 325 3.02 -4.25 -0.88
N SER A 326 4.14 -4.77 -0.37
CA SER A 326 4.27 -6.21 -0.10
C SER A 326 3.26 -6.70 0.95
N ALA A 327 2.82 -5.83 1.86
CA ALA A 327 1.75 -6.15 2.80
C ALA A 327 0.43 -6.51 2.10
N ASN A 328 0.11 -5.83 1.00
CA ASN A 328 -1.07 -6.13 0.20
C ASN A 328 -0.97 -7.56 -0.36
N VAL A 329 0.15 -7.85 -1.04
CA VAL A 329 0.40 -9.17 -1.65
C VAL A 329 0.40 -10.28 -0.58
N PHE A 330 1.00 -10.01 0.58
CA PHE A 330 0.99 -10.94 1.71
C PHE A 330 -0.43 -11.22 2.21
N GLY A 331 -1.25 -10.19 2.40
CA GLY A 331 -2.64 -10.35 2.82
C GLY A 331 -3.47 -11.12 1.79
N VAL A 332 -3.32 -10.81 0.48
CA VAL A 332 -3.97 -11.56 -0.61
C VAL A 332 -3.56 -13.03 -0.58
N LEU A 333 -2.25 -13.33 -0.44
CA LEU A 333 -1.75 -14.71 -0.32
C LEU A 333 -2.34 -15.42 0.92
N CYS A 334 -2.39 -14.75 2.08
CA CYS A 334 -3.00 -15.31 3.28
C CYS A 334 -4.49 -15.61 3.07
N GLY A 335 -5.25 -14.67 2.50
CA GLY A 335 -6.66 -14.87 2.19
C GLY A 335 -6.90 -15.99 1.18
N GLY A 336 -6.06 -16.08 0.14
CA GLY A 336 -6.09 -17.14 -0.84
C GLY A 336 -5.77 -18.52 -0.23
N ALA A 337 -4.75 -18.60 0.63
CA ALA A 337 -4.41 -19.84 1.34
C ALA A 337 -5.54 -20.28 2.29
N ILE A 338 -6.14 -19.34 3.02
CA ILE A 338 -7.31 -19.62 3.87
C ILE A 338 -8.45 -20.13 2.98
N GLY A 339 -8.79 -19.44 1.89
CA GLY A 339 -9.85 -19.86 0.97
C GLY A 339 -9.63 -21.26 0.38
N MET A 340 -8.39 -21.57 -0.01
CA MET A 340 -8.00 -22.89 -0.51
C MET A 340 -8.16 -23.99 0.55
N LEU A 341 -7.82 -23.72 1.81
CA LEU A 341 -8.07 -24.65 2.92
C LEU A 341 -9.56 -24.90 3.13
N MET A 342 -10.40 -23.86 2.98
CA MET A 342 -11.85 -23.99 3.09
C MET A 342 -12.45 -24.85 1.96
N THR A 343 -12.01 -24.64 0.72
CA THR A 343 -12.56 -25.32 -0.46
C THR A 343 -12.01 -26.73 -0.67
N SER A 344 -10.82 -27.04 -0.16
CA SER A 344 -10.24 -28.40 -0.21
C SER A 344 -10.80 -29.33 0.86
N SER A 345 -11.38 -28.78 1.92
CA SER A 345 -12.14 -29.55 2.90
C SER A 345 -13.49 -29.91 2.26
N ASN A 346 -13.96 -31.16 2.36
CA ASN A 346 -15.24 -31.66 1.80
C ASN A 346 -16.49 -31.03 2.46
N ILE A 347 -16.49 -29.71 2.61
CA ILE A 347 -17.46 -28.88 3.31
C ILE A 347 -18.50 -28.38 2.29
N PRO A 348 -19.81 -28.36 2.63
CA PRO A 348 -20.84 -27.79 1.78
C PRO A 348 -20.56 -26.32 1.41
N LYS A 349 -20.91 -25.92 0.17
CA LYS A 349 -20.68 -24.54 -0.32
C LYS A 349 -21.27 -23.45 0.60
N ALA A 350 -22.42 -23.69 1.22
CA ALA A 350 -23.04 -22.75 2.15
C ALA A 350 -22.24 -22.54 3.44
N GLU A 351 -21.53 -23.56 3.92
CA GLU A 351 -20.67 -23.43 5.10
C GLU A 351 -19.38 -22.67 4.77
N ILE A 352 -18.84 -22.84 3.55
CA ILE A 352 -17.67 -22.09 3.06
C ILE A 352 -17.96 -20.58 3.05
N THR A 353 -19.14 -20.16 2.57
CA THR A 353 -19.49 -18.73 2.53
C THR A 353 -19.67 -18.14 3.93
N VAL A 354 -20.23 -18.90 4.87
CA VAL A 354 -20.34 -18.51 6.29
C VAL A 354 -18.97 -18.38 6.95
N LEU A 355 -18.06 -19.31 6.67
CA LEU A 355 -16.70 -19.27 7.19
C LEU A 355 -15.92 -18.07 6.63
N ALA A 356 -16.06 -17.78 5.34
CA ALA A 356 -15.49 -16.59 4.71
C ALA A 356 -16.04 -15.30 5.34
N LEU A 357 -17.36 -15.20 5.55
CA LEU A 357 -17.98 -14.07 6.24
C LEU A 357 -17.45 -13.93 7.69
N THR A 358 -17.23 -15.04 8.39
CA THR A 358 -16.64 -15.01 9.74
C THR A 358 -15.24 -14.41 9.74
N VAL A 359 -14.40 -14.78 8.77
CA VAL A 359 -13.07 -14.17 8.61
C VAL A 359 -13.18 -12.68 8.33
N VAL A 360 -14.09 -12.26 7.43
CA VAL A 360 -14.35 -10.85 7.12
C VAL A 360 -14.79 -10.06 8.35
N CYS A 361 -15.69 -10.61 9.17
CA CYS A 361 -16.11 -9.98 10.42
C CYS A 361 -14.91 -9.77 11.37
N ILE A 362 -14.04 -10.77 11.51
CA ILE A 362 -12.83 -10.66 12.33
C ILE A 362 -11.90 -9.58 11.79
N THR A 363 -11.64 -9.55 10.47
CA THR A 363 -10.76 -8.53 9.87
C THR A 363 -11.31 -7.12 10.08
N LEU A 364 -12.62 -6.93 9.95
CA LEU A 364 -13.29 -5.64 10.15
C LEU A 364 -13.31 -5.19 11.61
N VAL A 365 -13.34 -6.09 12.59
CA VAL A 365 -13.21 -5.73 14.02
C VAL A 365 -11.79 -5.26 14.36
N ILE A 366 -10.77 -5.89 13.76
CA ILE A 366 -9.36 -5.56 13.99
C ILE A 366 -8.99 -4.21 13.35
N LEU A 367 -9.61 -3.87 12.22
CA LEU A 367 -9.19 -2.74 11.38
C LEU A 367 -9.22 -1.36 12.07
N PRO A 368 -10.27 -0.95 12.82
CA PRO A 368 -10.29 0.32 13.53
C PRO A 368 -9.19 0.44 14.60
N LEU A 369 -8.87 -0.67 15.28
CA LEU A 369 -7.82 -0.71 16.29
C LEU A 369 -6.45 -0.43 15.67
N LEU A 370 -6.15 -1.11 14.56
CA LEU A 370 -4.92 -0.91 13.80
C LEU A 370 -4.83 0.50 13.23
N ASN A 371 -5.93 1.02 12.67
CA ASN A 371 -5.98 2.40 12.15
C ASN A 371 -5.69 3.43 13.26
N ARG A 372 -6.30 3.28 14.44
CA ARG A 372 -6.05 4.19 15.58
C ARG A 372 -4.57 4.13 16.00
N GLN A 373 -4.00 2.94 16.13
CA GLN A 373 -2.58 2.79 16.48
C GLN A 373 -1.66 3.40 15.42
N LEU A 374 -1.95 3.18 14.14
CA LEU A 374 -1.19 3.69 13.01
C LEU A 374 -1.16 5.21 12.98
N ILE A 375 -2.33 5.86 13.07
CA ILE A 375 -2.44 7.33 13.08
C ILE A 375 -1.66 7.92 14.25
N MET A 376 -1.74 7.30 15.43
CA MET A 376 -1.04 7.75 16.63
C MET A 376 0.48 7.69 16.45
N LEU A 377 0.98 6.57 15.93
CA LEU A 377 2.41 6.38 15.67
C LEU A 377 2.90 7.39 14.61
N LEU A 378 2.21 7.51 13.48
CA LEU A 378 2.60 8.44 12.41
C LEU A 378 2.66 9.89 12.88
N LYS A 379 1.67 10.36 13.63
CA LYS A 379 1.68 11.71 14.22
C LYS A 379 2.85 11.91 15.17
N SER A 380 3.09 10.95 16.06
CA SER A 380 4.20 11.03 17.01
C SER A 380 5.55 11.11 16.31
N HIS A 381 5.79 10.31 15.27
CA HIS A 381 7.04 10.34 14.51
C HIS A 381 7.20 11.58 13.65
N ALA A 382 6.15 11.98 12.92
CA ALA A 382 6.15 13.21 12.14
C ALA A 382 6.54 14.42 13.01
N TYR A 383 6.00 14.44 14.23
CA TYR A 383 6.35 15.47 15.19
C TYR A 383 7.81 15.40 15.65
N LEU A 384 8.26 14.22 16.10
CA LEU A 384 9.63 14.07 16.60
C LEU A 384 10.67 14.49 15.56
N ILE A 385 10.41 14.22 14.28
CA ILE A 385 11.27 14.65 13.17
C ILE A 385 11.22 16.17 12.99
N ALA A 386 10.02 16.77 13.07
CA ALA A 386 9.88 18.22 12.98
C ALA A 386 10.60 18.92 14.14
N TYR A 387 10.48 18.39 15.36
CA TYR A 387 11.13 18.91 16.56
C TYR A 387 12.65 18.82 16.50
N ASP A 388 13.19 17.67 16.07
CA ASP A 388 14.64 17.44 15.90
C ASP A 388 15.28 18.42 14.90
N ARG A 389 14.51 18.87 13.89
CA ARG A 389 14.95 19.84 12.88
C ARG A 389 14.81 21.30 13.31
N MET A 390 14.12 21.60 14.41
CA MET A 390 14.01 22.98 14.92
C MET A 390 15.33 23.42 15.53
N ASN A 391 15.67 24.70 15.38
CA ASN A 391 16.90 25.24 15.99
C ASN A 391 16.76 25.29 17.52
N GLU A 392 17.86 25.25 18.27
CA GLU A 392 17.85 25.18 19.75
C GLU A 392 16.99 26.28 20.38
N LYS A 393 17.05 27.51 19.85
CA LYS A 393 16.22 28.63 20.32
C LYS A 393 14.71 28.34 20.20
N GLN A 394 14.29 27.67 19.13
CA GLN A 394 12.89 27.29 18.91
C GLN A 394 12.47 26.15 19.85
N GLN A 395 13.35 25.15 20.04
CA GLN A 395 13.11 24.06 20.98
C GLN A 395 12.96 24.58 22.42
N VAL A 396 13.87 25.45 22.86
CA VAL A 396 13.82 26.12 24.18
C VAL A 396 12.55 26.96 24.33
N THR A 397 12.09 27.63 23.27
CA THR A 397 10.83 28.41 23.29
C THR A 397 9.60 27.52 23.45
N ILE A 398 9.57 26.34 22.83
CA ILE A 398 8.48 25.37 23.01
C ILE A 398 8.44 24.89 24.47
N ILE A 399 9.60 24.52 25.02
CA ILE A 399 9.72 24.04 26.39
C ILE A 399 9.34 25.15 27.39
N SER A 400 9.79 26.38 27.18
CA SER A 400 9.54 27.51 28.09
C SER A 400 8.08 27.95 28.09
N ARG A 401 7.39 27.93 26.94
CA ARG A 401 5.94 28.23 26.86
C ARG A 401 5.07 27.12 27.43
N THR A 402 5.50 25.86 27.30
CA THR A 402 4.82 24.71 27.90
C THR A 402 4.77 24.81 29.43
N LYS A 403 5.73 25.50 30.04
CA LYS A 403 5.80 25.80 31.49
C LYS A 403 4.57 26.56 32.03
N MET A 404 3.73 27.14 31.17
CA MET A 404 2.57 27.98 31.57
C MET A 404 1.25 27.22 31.74
N LEU A 405 1.17 25.94 31.35
CA LEU A 405 -0.01 25.09 31.54
C LEU A 405 0.25 24.15 32.72
N ASP A 406 -0.32 24.49 33.88
CA ASP A 406 -0.18 23.80 35.18
C ASP A 406 1.26 23.38 35.54
N PRO A 407 1.95 24.05 36.48
CA PRO A 407 3.40 23.93 36.62
C PRO A 407 3.83 22.47 36.82
N LEU A 408 4.48 21.92 35.80
CA LEU A 408 5.20 20.67 35.89
C LEU A 408 6.31 20.83 36.93
N THR A 409 6.50 19.82 37.78
CA THR A 409 7.67 19.76 38.67
C THR A 409 8.95 19.69 37.83
N GLU A 410 10.11 20.04 38.40
CA GLU A 410 11.39 19.96 37.69
C GLU A 410 11.62 18.58 37.07
N ARG A 411 11.30 17.52 37.82
CA ARG A 411 11.44 16.15 37.33
C ARG A 411 10.48 15.80 36.19
N GLU A 412 9.25 16.31 36.25
CA GLU A 412 8.29 16.16 35.14
C GLU A 412 8.72 16.95 33.91
N GLN A 413 9.39 18.10 34.07
CA GLN A 413 9.95 18.87 32.96
C GLN A 413 11.10 18.10 32.28
N GLU A 414 12.02 17.53 33.04
CA GLU A 414 13.10 16.69 32.51
C GLU A 414 12.54 15.47 31.75
N VAL A 415 11.55 14.79 32.34
CA VAL A 415 10.86 13.68 31.68
C VAL A 415 10.16 14.15 30.41
N LEU A 416 9.48 15.30 30.43
CA LEU A 416 8.84 15.88 29.25
C LEU A 416 9.85 16.20 28.15
N GLN A 417 11.01 16.78 28.47
CA GLN A 417 12.06 17.07 27.49
C GLN A 417 12.55 15.80 26.79
N LEU A 418 12.79 14.73 27.56
CA LEU A 418 13.20 13.46 26.97
C LEU A 418 12.07 12.78 26.19
N ILE A 419 10.80 13.01 26.57
CA ILE A 419 9.63 12.60 25.78
C ILE A 419 9.63 13.31 24.42
N LEU A 420 9.85 14.62 24.39
CA LEU A 420 9.91 15.46 23.18
C LEU A 420 11.14 15.13 22.33
N ALA A 421 12.24 14.68 22.93
CA ALA A 421 13.40 14.14 22.23
C ALA A 421 13.19 12.70 21.68
N GLY A 422 12.00 12.12 21.87
CA GLY A 422 11.62 10.82 21.31
C GLY A 422 12.16 9.60 22.06
N LYS A 423 12.65 9.76 23.29
CA LYS A 423 13.18 8.66 24.11
C LYS A 423 12.06 7.77 24.65
N SER A 424 12.21 6.45 24.56
CA SER A 424 11.33 5.47 25.21
C SER A 424 11.45 5.54 26.73
N ASN A 425 10.46 5.01 27.48
CA ASN A 425 10.52 5.04 28.95
C ASN A 425 11.78 4.36 29.50
N LYS A 426 12.29 3.33 28.82
CA LYS A 426 13.56 2.66 29.12
C LYS A 426 14.76 3.59 28.93
N GLU A 427 14.79 4.33 27.83
CA GLU A 427 15.87 5.29 27.56
C GLU A 427 15.80 6.50 28.50
N ILE A 428 14.60 6.95 28.87
CA ILE A 428 14.39 8.01 29.87
C ILE A 428 14.87 7.52 31.25
N ALA A 429 14.52 6.30 31.62
CA ALA A 429 14.93 5.67 32.87
C ALA A 429 16.47 5.61 32.97
N ALA A 430 17.13 5.17 31.89
CA ALA A 430 18.58 5.16 31.79
C ALA A 430 19.19 6.58 31.85
N ALA A 431 18.62 7.55 31.11
CA ALA A 431 19.13 8.92 31.06
C ALA A 431 18.99 9.67 32.39
N LEU A 432 17.93 9.35 33.16
CA LEU A 432 17.61 10.00 34.42
C LEU A 432 18.05 9.19 35.65
N PHE A 433 18.71 8.04 35.45
CA PHE A 433 19.12 7.11 36.51
C PHE A 433 17.97 6.68 37.45
N VAL A 434 16.81 6.36 36.87
CA VAL A 434 15.62 5.88 37.61
C VAL A 434 15.06 4.60 36.99
N THR A 435 14.09 3.97 37.64
CA THR A 435 13.41 2.80 37.08
C THR A 435 12.41 3.19 36.00
N GLU A 436 12.11 2.28 35.05
CA GLU A 436 11.02 2.48 34.08
C GLU A 436 9.66 2.73 34.75
N SER A 437 9.44 2.14 35.94
CA SER A 437 8.25 2.35 36.77
C SER A 437 8.14 3.82 37.19
N THR A 438 9.23 4.40 37.72
CA THR A 438 9.31 5.81 38.10
C THR A 438 9.02 6.74 36.93
N VAL A 439 9.56 6.43 35.74
CA VAL A 439 9.25 7.19 34.52
C VAL A 439 7.78 7.09 34.16
N LYS A 440 7.15 5.90 34.23
CA LYS A 440 5.71 5.73 33.97
C LYS A 440 4.86 6.58 34.92
N THR A 441 5.25 6.70 36.18
CA THR A 441 4.58 7.58 37.15
C THR A 441 4.67 9.04 36.74
N HIS A 442 5.87 9.55 36.42
CA HIS A 442 6.01 10.93 35.94
C HIS A 442 5.23 11.17 34.64
N VAL A 443 5.27 10.23 33.70
CA VAL A 443 4.48 10.30 32.46
C VAL A 443 2.98 10.37 32.75
N ARG A 444 2.48 9.56 33.68
CA ARG A 444 1.06 9.58 34.09
C ARG A 444 0.67 10.90 34.73
N ASN A 445 1.53 11.46 35.59
CA ASN A 445 1.28 12.75 36.22
C ASN A 445 1.27 13.89 35.19
N ILE A 446 2.22 13.88 34.25
CA ILE A 446 2.22 14.80 33.11
C ILE A 446 0.90 14.66 32.34
N TYR A 447 0.48 13.43 32.01
CA TYR A 447 -0.77 13.22 31.27
C TYR A 447 -2.00 13.72 32.02
N SER A 448 -2.05 13.51 33.33
CA SER A 448 -3.13 14.03 34.17
C SER A 448 -3.15 15.55 34.20
N LYS A 449 -1.99 16.21 34.26
CA LYS A 449 -1.88 17.69 34.26
C LYS A 449 -2.27 18.33 32.93
N TYR A 450 -2.09 17.61 31.82
CA TYR A 450 -2.50 18.08 30.48
C TYR A 450 -3.88 17.58 30.06
N ASP A 451 -4.61 16.87 30.93
CA ASP A 451 -5.89 16.20 30.64
C ASP A 451 -5.88 15.38 29.34
N ILE A 452 -4.92 14.46 29.25
CA ILE A 452 -4.67 13.65 28.08
C ILE A 452 -4.44 12.19 28.45
N SER A 453 -4.64 11.31 27.49
CA SER A 453 -4.57 9.86 27.70
C SER A 453 -3.30 9.23 27.14
N SER A 454 -2.50 9.97 26.36
CA SER A 454 -1.39 9.38 25.62
C SER A 454 -0.27 10.34 25.24
N ARG A 455 0.90 9.76 24.94
CA ARG A 455 2.10 10.46 24.49
C ARG A 455 1.85 11.30 23.23
N ALA A 456 1.08 10.79 22.28
CA ALA A 456 0.82 11.49 21.04
C ALA A 456 -0.19 12.63 21.24
N GLU A 457 -1.12 12.47 22.20
CA GLU A 457 -2.04 13.53 22.60
C GLU A 457 -1.31 14.64 23.35
N LEU A 458 -0.37 14.30 24.24
CA LEU A 458 0.55 15.26 24.88
C LEU A 458 1.25 16.12 23.85
N ILE A 459 1.93 15.45 22.91
CA ILE A 459 2.66 16.09 21.83
C ILE A 459 1.72 16.98 20.98
N SER A 460 0.52 16.49 20.64
CA SER A 460 -0.44 17.25 19.83
C SER A 460 -1.01 18.47 20.57
N THR A 461 -1.28 18.35 21.87
CA THR A 461 -1.90 19.40 22.70
C THR A 461 -0.92 20.53 22.98
N LEU A 462 0.33 20.20 23.31
CA LEU A 462 1.40 21.17 23.53
C LEU A 462 1.62 22.11 22.35
N LEU A 463 1.29 21.66 21.14
CA LEU A 463 1.44 22.42 19.91
C LEU A 463 0.16 23.12 19.47
N LYS A 464 -1.02 22.52 19.70
CA LYS A 464 -2.31 23.17 19.41
C LYS A 464 -2.49 24.47 20.18
N ASN A 465 -1.98 24.52 21.41
CA ASN A 465 -1.98 25.72 22.23
C ASN A 465 -1.06 26.85 21.68
N GLN A 466 -0.36 26.62 20.56
CA GLN A 466 0.37 27.65 19.81
C GLN A 466 -0.44 28.27 18.64
N ALA A 467 -1.49 27.62 18.15
CA ALA A 467 -2.23 28.08 16.97
C ALA A 467 -3.39 29.03 17.28
N HIS A 468 -3.70 29.23 18.57
CA HIS A 468 -4.79 30.07 19.06
C HIS A 468 -4.31 31.36 19.74
N ILE A 469 -3.07 31.80 19.49
CA ILE A 469 -2.51 33.08 19.95
C ILE A 469 -1.87 33.82 18.78
#